data_AF-A0A4Y2HF13-F1
#
_entry.id   AF-A0A4Y2HF13-F1
#
_cell.length_a   1.000
_cell.length_b   1.000
_cell.length_c   1.000
_cell.angle_alpha   90.00
_cell.angle_beta   90.00
_cell.angle_gamma   90.00
#
_symmetry.space_group_name_H-M   'P 1'
#
loop_
_entity.id
_entity.type
_entity.pdbx_description
1 polymer ?
#
loop_
_entity_poly.entity_id
_entity_poly.type
_entity_poly.pdbx_seq_one_letter_code
_entity_poly.pdbx_strand_id
1 'polypeptide(L)'
;MPTKSLPDCMRKLANVYQVWRDLQKNAKKLQDVFKRRQQEFVSNLDNLFDIAHSDALQLMKIEKDRMFLQRQREAGRPGHLGGVNKKRTDK
;
A
#
# COMPACT_ATOMS: atom_id res chain seq x y z
N MET A 1 -8.67 -4.77 -3.43
CA MET A 1 -10.11 -4.45 -3.30
C MET A 1 -10.49 -4.44 -1.81
N PRO A 2 -11.30 -3.47 -1.35
CA PRO A 2 -11.71 -3.35 0.05
C PRO A 2 -12.59 -4.52 0.47
N THR A 3 -12.39 -5.06 1.68
CA THR A 3 -13.15 -6.20 2.21
C THR A 3 -13.98 -5.81 3.43
N LYS A 4 -15.13 -6.48 3.59
CA LYS A 4 -16.07 -6.29 4.70
C LYS A 4 -15.63 -6.97 6.00
N SER A 5 -14.74 -7.97 5.92
CA SER A 5 -14.10 -8.59 7.09
C SER A 5 -12.84 -7.81 7.47
N LEU A 6 -12.52 -7.77 8.77
CA LEU A 6 -11.25 -7.23 9.26
C LEU A 6 -10.13 -7.90 8.46
N PRO A 7 -9.47 -7.18 7.54
CA PRO A 7 -8.41 -7.78 6.76
C PRO A 7 -7.29 -8.07 7.76
N ASP A 8 -6.98 -9.34 7.95
CA ASP A 8 -5.83 -9.75 8.74
C ASP A 8 -4.58 -9.21 8.04
N CYS A 9 -4.18 -7.99 8.42
CA CYS A 9 -3.10 -7.23 7.79
C CYS A 9 -1.80 -8.05 7.81
N MET A 10 -1.62 -8.89 8.83
CA MET A 10 -0.54 -9.85 8.95
C MET A 10 -0.59 -10.91 7.85
N ARG A 11 -1.76 -11.46 7.54
CA ARG A 11 -1.92 -12.42 6.43
C ARG A 11 -1.59 -11.80 5.09
N LYS A 12 -2.03 -10.56 4.85
CA LYS A 12 -1.68 -9.82 3.62
C LYS A 12 -0.17 -9.57 3.54
N LEU A 13 0.46 -9.14 4.63
CA LEU A 13 1.90 -8.91 4.69
C LEU A 13 2.68 -10.21 4.45
N ALA A 14 2.25 -11.33 5.06
CA ALA A 14 2.84 -12.64 4.84
C ALA A 14 2.75 -13.08 3.38
N ASN A 15 1.61 -12.86 2.72
CA ASN A 15 1.44 -13.16 1.30
C ASN A 15 2.36 -12.31 0.41
N VAL A 16 2.47 -11.00 0.67
CA VAL A 16 3.38 -10.12 -0.09
C VAL A 16 4.83 -10.56 0.11
N TYR A 17 5.22 -10.90 1.34
CA TYR A 17 6.55 -11.42 1.62
C TYR A 17 6.83 -12.70 0.84
N GLN A 18 5.87 -13.62 0.77
CA GLN A 18 6.03 -14.86 0.02
C GLN A 18 6.24 -14.62 -1.48
N VAL A 19 5.43 -13.75 -2.08
CA VAL A 19 5.60 -13.35 -3.50
C VAL A 19 6.97 -12.72 -3.73
N TRP A 20 7.42 -11.85 -2.83
CA TRP A 20 8.76 -11.26 -2.89
C TRP A 20 9.87 -12.31 -2.82
N ARG A 21 9.74 -13.31 -1.94
CA ARG A 21 10.73 -14.41 -1.84
C ARG A 21 10.82 -15.21 -3.13
N ASP A 22 9.70 -15.45 -3.80
CA ASP A 22 9.70 -16.18 -5.07
C ASP A 22 10.25 -15.34 -6.23
N LEU A 23 10.05 -14.03 -6.22
CA LEU A 23 10.74 -13.11 -7.13
C LEU A 23 12.25 -13.09 -6.88
N GLN A 24 12.67 -13.07 -5.60
CA GLN A 24 14.07 -13.07 -5.22
C GLN A 24 14.81 -14.32 -5.74
N LYS A 25 14.20 -15.51 -5.61
CA LYS A 25 14.75 -16.77 -6.15
C LYS A 25 14.97 -16.72 -7.66
N ASN A 26 14.17 -15.93 -8.36
CA ASN A 26 14.20 -15.82 -9.82
C ASN A 26 14.86 -14.51 -10.31
N ALA A 27 15.49 -13.73 -9.43
CA ALA A 27 15.98 -12.39 -9.75
C ALA A 27 17.05 -12.36 -10.85
N LYS A 28 17.80 -13.47 -11.03
CA LYS A 28 18.83 -13.60 -12.07
C LYS A 28 18.29 -14.06 -13.42
N LYS A 29 17.01 -14.45 -13.51
CA LYS A 29 16.42 -14.97 -14.75
C LYS A 29 15.99 -13.81 -15.65
N LEU A 30 16.41 -13.85 -16.91
CA LEU A 30 16.19 -12.77 -17.88
C LEU A 30 14.89 -12.90 -18.69
N GLN A 31 14.14 -13.99 -18.51
CA GLN A 31 12.90 -14.22 -19.23
C GLN A 31 11.89 -13.10 -18.92
N ASP A 32 11.21 -12.61 -19.96
CA ASP A 32 10.26 -11.51 -19.85
C ASP A 32 9.13 -11.79 -18.86
N VAL A 33 8.76 -13.06 -18.67
CA VAL A 33 7.77 -13.47 -17.66
C VAL A 33 8.19 -13.01 -16.25
N PHE A 34 9.48 -13.08 -15.91
CA PHE A 34 9.96 -12.62 -14.60
C PHE A 34 9.99 -11.10 -14.48
N LYS A 35 10.34 -10.38 -15.56
CA LYS A 35 10.27 -8.92 -15.59
C LYS A 35 8.84 -8.42 -15.40
N ARG A 36 7.87 -9.04 -16.09
CA ARG A 36 6.44 -8.73 -15.93
C ARG A 36 5.97 -8.95 -14.48
N ARG A 37 6.32 -10.09 -13.88
CA ARG A 37 5.97 -10.38 -12.48
C ARG A 37 6.59 -9.40 -11.48
N GLN A 38 7.81 -8.92 -11.74
CA GLN A 38 8.42 -7.86 -10.92
C GLN A 38 7.66 -6.54 -11.05
N GLN A 39 7.31 -6.13 -12.26
CA GLN A 39 6.52 -4.91 -12.50
C GLN A 39 5.14 -5.00 -11.83
N GLU A 40 4.47 -6.14 -11.96
CA GLU A 40 3.17 -6.41 -11.32
C GLU A 40 3.28 -6.35 -9.79
N PHE A 41 4.34 -6.92 -9.22
CA PHE A 41 4.59 -6.83 -7.78
C PHE A 41 4.80 -5.40 -7.31
N VAL A 42 5.61 -4.59 -8.01
CA VAL A 42 5.82 -3.17 -7.68
C VAL A 42 4.51 -2.39 -7.78
N SER A 43 3.74 -2.58 -8.85
CA SER A 43 2.44 -1.93 -9.01
C SER A 43 1.44 -2.33 -7.91
N ASN A 44 1.54 -3.56 -7.39
CA ASN A 44 0.66 -4.04 -6.33
C ASN A 44 1.13 -3.64 -4.91
N LEU A 45 2.42 -3.33 -4.71
CA LEU A 45 2.91 -2.80 -3.43
C LEU A 45 2.22 -1.48 -3.07
N ASP A 46 1.92 -0.65 -4.06
CA ASP A 46 1.18 0.60 -3.85
C ASP A 46 -0.27 0.38 -3.39
N ASN A 47 -0.80 -0.83 -3.55
CA ASN A 47 -2.13 -1.20 -3.07
C ASN A 47 -2.10 -1.93 -1.72
N LEU A 48 -0.91 -2.28 -1.20
CA LEU A 48 -0.77 -3.08 0.02
C LEU A 48 -1.35 -2.39 1.25
N PHE A 49 -1.19 -1.07 1.34
CA PHE A 49 -1.64 -0.24 2.45
C PHE A 49 -3.00 0.43 2.23
N ASP A 50 -3.68 0.16 1.11
CA ASP A 50 -5.11 0.48 0.94
C ASP A 50 -5.96 -0.57 1.69
N ILE A 51 -5.72 -0.67 3.00
CA ILE A 51 -6.36 -1.58 3.96
C ILE A 51 -7.54 -0.87 4.64
N ALA A 52 -7.89 0.35 4.22
CA ALA A 52 -9.07 1.01 4.74
C ALA A 52 -10.30 0.13 4.46
N HIS A 53 -11.14 -0.03 5.49
CA HIS A 53 -12.37 -0.80 5.44
C HIS A 53 -13.22 -0.36 4.22
N SER A 54 -13.98 -1.28 3.61
CA SER A 54 -14.88 -0.97 2.48
C SER A 54 -15.77 0.22 2.79
N ASP A 55 -16.22 0.30 4.05
CA ASP A 55 -17.16 1.29 4.53
C ASP A 55 -16.47 2.46 5.25
N ALA A 56 -15.13 2.54 5.21
CA ALA A 56 -14.37 3.60 5.88
C ALA A 56 -14.85 5.01 5.47
N LEU A 57 -15.14 5.22 4.18
CA LEU A 57 -15.70 6.49 3.71
C LEU A 57 -17.11 6.75 4.26
N GLN A 58 -17.92 5.72 4.51
CA GLN A 58 -19.26 5.88 5.07
C GLN A 58 -19.23 6.10 6.59
N LEU A 59 -18.27 5.47 7.29
CA LEU A 59 -18.11 5.56 8.75
C LEU A 59 -17.42 6.86 9.19
N MET A 60 -16.57 7.45 8.35
CA MET A 60 -15.89 8.71 8.63
C MET A 60 -16.88 9.87 8.69
N LYS A 61 -16.89 10.57 9.83
CA LYS A 61 -17.74 11.76 10.07
C LYS A 61 -17.08 13.07 9.63
N ILE A 62 -15.75 13.09 9.55
CA ILE A 62 -14.97 14.29 9.23
C ILE A 62 -14.68 14.29 7.73
N GLU A 63 -15.18 15.31 7.02
CA GLU A 63 -15.04 15.40 5.56
C GLU A 63 -13.57 15.53 5.12
N LYS A 64 -12.75 16.23 5.90
CA LYS A 64 -11.31 16.34 5.65
C LYS A 64 -10.62 14.97 5.62
N ASP A 65 -11.01 14.06 6.51
CA ASP A 65 -10.41 12.73 6.61
C ASP A 65 -10.86 11.83 5.45
N ARG A 66 -12.12 12.00 5.00
CA ARG A 66 -12.64 11.34 3.79
C ARG A 66 -11.89 11.77 2.55
N MET A 67 -11.72 13.07 2.37
CA MET A 67 -10.96 13.66 1.27
C MET A 67 -9.49 13.21 1.30
N PHE A 68 -8.89 13.14 2.49
CA PHE A 68 -7.54 12.62 2.66
C PHE A 68 -7.45 11.15 2.24
N LEU A 69 -8.37 10.31 2.71
CA LEU A 69 -8.43 8.89 2.34
C LEU A 69 -8.65 8.69 0.83
N GLN A 70 -9.47 9.52 0.20
CA GLN A 70 -9.70 9.48 -1.24
C GLN A 70 -8.42 9.83 -2.02
N ARG A 71 -7.71 10.90 -1.61
CA ARG A 71 -6.39 11.24 -2.18
C ARG A 71 -5.30 10.22 -1.92
N GLN A 72 -5.42 9.43 -0.84
CA GLN A 72 -4.49 8.32 -0.57
C GLN A 72 -4.70 7.15 -1.55
N ARG A 73 -5.94 6.98 -2.05
CA ARG A 73 -6.32 5.94 -3.03
C ARG A 73 -6.05 6.34 -4.49
N GLU A 74 -5.85 7.62 -4.76
CA GLU A 74 -5.48 8.11 -6.09
C GLU A 74 -4.09 7.63 -6.52
N ALA A 75 -3.94 7.34 -7.82
CA ALA A 75 -2.64 6.97 -8.40
C ALA A 75 -1.60 8.07 -8.15
N GLY A 76 -0.40 7.68 -7.74
CA GLY A 76 0.66 8.63 -7.34
C GLY A 76 0.59 9.11 -5.89
N ARG A 77 -0.41 8.66 -5.11
CA ARG A 77 -0.56 8.89 -3.65
C ARG A 77 -0.32 10.36 -3.20
N PRO A 78 -1.03 11.35 -3.76
CA PRO A 78 -0.94 12.74 -3.30
C PRO A 78 -1.34 12.91 -1.83
N GLY A 79 -2.19 12.02 -1.30
CA GLY A 79 -2.57 11.93 0.11
C GLY A 79 -1.61 11.11 0.97
N HIS A 80 -0.30 11.36 0.91
CA HIS A 80 0.65 10.73 1.85
C HIS A 80 0.96 11.66 3.02
N LEU A 81 0.94 11.13 4.26
CA LEU A 81 1.49 11.86 5.41
C LEU A 81 3.02 11.72 5.37
N GLY A 82 3.68 12.71 4.77
CA GLY A 82 5.13 12.84 4.89
C GLY A 82 5.49 13.28 6.29
N GLY A 83 6.43 12.57 6.93
CA GLY A 83 7.02 13.06 8.18
C GLY A 83 7.68 14.40 7.92
N VAL A 84 7.09 15.49 8.40
CA VAL A 84 7.79 16.78 8.45
C VAL A 84 8.90 16.60 9.48
N ASN A 85 10.14 16.49 9.01
CA ASN A 85 11.30 16.51 9.90
C ASN A 85 11.37 17.90 10.55
N LYS A 86 10.67 18.07 11.66
CA LYS A 86 10.81 19.25 12.49
C LYS A 86 12.19 19.15 13.14
N LYS A 87 13.16 19.89 12.60
CA LYS A 87 14.40 20.17 13.33
C LYS A 87 13.98 20.66 14.72
N ARG A 88 14.29 19.90 15.77
CA ARG A 88 14.15 20.40 17.14
C ARG A 88 15.10 21.60 17.23
N THR A 89 14.54 22.80 17.33
CA THR A 89 15.30 23.92 17.87
C THR A 89 15.36 23.67 19.37
N ASP A 90 16.51 23.19 19.83
CA ASP A 90 16.82 23.13 21.24
C ASP A 90 16.69 24.56 21.82
N LYS A 91 15.99 24.68 22.95
CA LYS A 91 15.88 25.90 23.76
C LYS A 91 16.63 25.68 25.06
#